data_AF-A0A3P6B2H9-F1
#
_entry.id   AF-A0A3P6B2H9-F1
#
_cell.length_a   1.000
_cell.length_b   1.000
_cell.length_c   1.000
_cell.angle_alpha   90.00
_cell.angle_beta   90.00
_cell.angle_gamma   90.00
#
_symmetry.space_group_name_H-M   'P 1'
#
loop_
_entity.id
_entity.type
_entity.pdbx_description
1 polymer ?
#
loop_
_entity_poly.entity_id
_entity_poly.type
_entity_poly.pdbx_seq_one_letter_code
_entity_poly.pdbx_strand_id
1 'polypeptide(L)' 'TWSIIRERQPIRGWHKEVWFKGHIPKHAFTMWIAVLDRLPTRNRLASWGMLTPISCCLCSSSDESRDHIF' A
#
# COMPACT_ATOMS: atom_id res chain seq x y z
N THR A 1 29.99 -3.99 -5.11
CA THR A 1 29.54 -4.22 -3.71
C THR A 1 28.02 -4.28 -3.56
N TRP A 2 27.24 -3.29 -4.01
CA TRP A 2 25.76 -3.31 -3.91
C TRP A 2 25.09 -4.56 -4.51
N SER A 3 25.54 -4.99 -5.68
CA SER A 3 24.99 -6.19 -6.36
C SER A 3 25.19 -7.50 -5.61
N ILE A 4 26.11 -7.55 -4.64
CA ILE A 4 26.45 -8.74 -3.85
C ILE A 4 25.59 -8.78 -2.57
N ILE A 5 25.21 -7.62 -2.02
CA ILE A 5 24.49 -7.50 -0.75
C ILE A 5 22.96 -7.60 -0.95
N ARG A 6 22.44 -7.15 -2.10
CA ARG A 6 20.99 -7.15 -2.33
C ARG A 6 20.48 -8.56 -2.63
N GLU A 7 19.47 -8.98 -1.88
CA GLU A 7 18.66 -10.13 -2.25
C GLU A 7 17.72 -9.73 -3.40
N ARG A 8 17.88 -10.35 -4.57
CA ARG A 8 16.99 -10.09 -5.72
C ARG A 8 15.69 -10.87 -5.52
N GLN A 9 14.62 -10.14 -5.26
CA GLN A 9 13.28 -10.69 -5.29
C GLN A 9 12.82 -10.93 -6.74
N PRO A 10 11.96 -11.94 -6.98
CA PRO A 10 11.39 -12.17 -8.30
C PRO A 10 10.59 -10.94 -8.77
N ILE A 11 10.62 -10.68 -10.07
CA ILE A 11 9.83 -9.61 -10.68
C ILE A 11 8.36 -9.94 -10.50
N ARG A 12 7.62 -9.05 -9.83
CA ARG A 12 6.18 -9.19 -9.65
C ARG A 12 5.45 -8.61 -10.86
N GLY A 13 4.33 -9.24 -11.23
CA GLY A 13 3.53 -8.85 -12.40
C GLY A 13 3.17 -7.36 -12.42
N TRP A 14 2.81 -6.81 -11.25
CA TRP A 14 2.40 -5.41 -11.08
C TRP A 14 3.52 -4.36 -11.14
N HIS A 15 4.79 -4.76 -11.28
CA HIS A 15 5.91 -3.82 -11.21
C HIS A 15 5.86 -2.75 -12.31
N LYS A 16 5.39 -3.12 -13.51
CA LYS A 16 5.40 -2.20 -14.66
C LYS A 16 4.31 -1.13 -14.54
N GLU A 17 3.23 -1.46 -13.87
CA GLU A 17 2.05 -0.63 -13.60
C GLU A 17 2.40 0.47 -12.59
N VAL A 18 3.27 0.16 -11.64
CA VAL A 18 3.77 1.11 -10.63
C VAL A 18 4.91 1.96 -11.19
N TRP A 19 5.87 1.35 -11.89
CA TRP A 19 7.14 1.98 -12.28
C TRP A 19 7.30 2.18 -13.80
N PHE A 20 6.24 2.64 -14.48
CA PHE A 20 6.28 2.90 -15.93
C PHE A 20 7.06 4.19 -16.28
N LYS A 21 7.49 4.33 -17.54
CA LYS A 21 8.16 5.56 -17.99
C LYS A 21 7.20 6.75 -17.92
N GLY A 22 7.59 7.81 -17.21
CA GLY A 22 6.76 9.00 -17.03
C GLY A 22 5.83 8.95 -15.82
N HIS A 23 5.96 7.95 -14.94
CA HIS A 23 5.24 7.94 -13.67
C HIS A 23 5.59 9.17 -12.84
N ILE A 24 4.59 9.70 -12.14
CA ILE A 24 4.81 10.74 -11.12
C ILE A 24 5.28 10.04 -9.84
N PRO A 25 6.49 10.34 -9.31
CA PRO A 25 7.06 9.60 -8.19
C PRO A 25 6.14 9.49 -6.96
N LYS A 26 5.42 10.56 -6.63
CA LYS A 26 4.45 10.58 -5.52
C LYS A 26 3.32 9.56 -5.72
N HIS A 27 2.77 9.47 -6.93
CA HIS A 27 1.69 8.54 -7.25
C HIS A 27 2.20 7.09 -7.33
N ALA A 28 3.37 6.87 -7.94
CA ALA A 28 3.99 5.55 -8.00
C ALA A 28 4.29 5.01 -6.59
N PHE A 29 4.81 5.83 -5.69
CA PHE A 29 5.05 5.42 -4.30
C PHE A 29 3.75 5.06 -3.57
N THR A 30 2.70 5.87 -3.74
CA THR A 30 1.38 5.59 -3.14
C THR A 30 0.79 4.30 -3.69
N MET A 31 0.84 4.09 -5.01
CA MET A 31 0.35 2.88 -5.67
C MET A 31 1.15 1.64 -5.27
N TRP A 32 2.48 1.76 -5.14
CA TRP A 32 3.34 0.68 -4.67
C TRP A 32 2.92 0.19 -3.27
N ILE A 33 2.68 1.13 -2.36
CA ILE A 33 2.21 0.82 -1.02
C ILE A 33 0.80 0.23 -1.07
N ALA A 34 -0.09 0.74 -1.92
CA ALA A 34 -1.44 0.21 -2.10
C ALA A 34 -1.44 -1.25 -2.59
N VAL A 35 -0.64 -1.58 -3.61
CA VAL A 35 -0.52 -2.93 -4.16
C VAL A 35 0.03 -3.94 -3.14
N LEU A 36 0.86 -3.47 -2.19
CA LEU A 36 1.35 -4.28 -1.10
C LEU A 36 0.38 -4.38 0.09
N ASP A 37 -0.81 -3.77 -0.02
CA ASP A 37 -1.79 -3.59 1.05
C ASP A 37 -1.21 -2.86 2.27
N ARG A 38 -0.25 -1.94 2.04
CA ARG A 38 0.54 -1.25 3.07
C ARG A 38 0.09 0.16 3.41
N LEU A 39 -1.07 0.57 2.93
CA LEU A 39 -1.61 1.90 3.25
C LEU A 39 -2.03 1.96 4.72
N PRO A 40 -1.86 3.11 5.40
CA PRO A 40 -2.21 3.27 6.81
C PRO A 40 -3.73 3.43 7.01
N THR A 41 -4.51 2.45 6.56
CA THR A 41 -5.96 2.41 6.79
C THR A 41 -6.24 2.03 8.25
N ARG A 42 -7.38 2.47 8.80
CA ARG A 42 -7.76 2.13 10.19
C ARG A 42 -7.80 0.63 10.45
N ASN A 43 -8.27 -0.16 9.48
CA ASN A 43 -8.28 -1.61 9.61
C ASN A 43 -6.86 -2.19 9.75
N ARG A 44 -5.89 -1.70 8.95
CA ARG A 44 -4.48 -2.12 9.08
C ARG A 44 -3.85 -1.65 10.39
N LEU A 45 -4.11 -0.40 10.81
CA LEU A 45 -3.60 0.11 12.08
C LEU A 45 -4.13 -0.69 13.27
N ALA A 46 -5.41 -1.05 13.26
CA ALA A 46 -6.01 -1.92 14.27
C ALA A 46 -5.36 -3.31 14.30
N SER A 47 -5.00 -3.88 13.13
CA SER A 47 -4.30 -5.17 13.05
C SER A 47 -2.92 -5.18 13.74
N TRP A 48 -2.33 -4.00 13.96
CA TRP A 48 -1.08 -3.84 14.70
C TRP A 48 -1.28 -3.68 16.21
N GLY A 49 -2.52 -3.82 16.70
CA GLY A 49 -2.86 -3.66 18.11
C GLY A 49 -3.09 -2.21 18.54
N MET A 50 -3.23 -1.27 17.61
CA MET A 50 -3.63 0.10 17.95
C MET A 50 -5.12 0.14 18.32
N LEU A 51 -5.45 0.87 19.40
CA LEU A 51 -6.83 1.12 19.82
C LEU A 51 -7.49 2.19 18.93
N THR A 52 -7.65 1.89 17.65
CA THR A 52 -8.27 2.77 16.65
C THR A 52 -9.60 2.17 16.16
N PRO A 53 -10.67 2.96 16.01
CA PRO A 53 -11.93 2.49 15.46
C PRO A 53 -11.71 2.03 14.01
N ILE A 54 -12.18 0.84 13.66
CA ILE A 54 -12.02 0.27 12.30
C ILE A 54 -12.97 0.88 11.27
N SER A 55 -14.07 1.48 11.73
CA SER A 55 -15.07 2.12 10.87
C SER A 55 -14.47 3.26 10.03
N CYS A 56 -14.84 3.30 8.76
CA CYS A 56 -14.44 4.33 7.81
C CYS A 56 -14.88 5.73 8.25
N CYS A 57 -13.95 6.69 8.23
CA CYS A 57 -14.24 8.07 8.61
C CYS A 57 -15.12 8.84 7.62
N LEU A 58 -15.23 8.36 6.39
CA LEU A 58 -15.95 9.03 5.32
C LEU A 58 -17.43 8.61 5.29
N CYS A 59 -17.71 7.31 5.37
CA CYS A 59 -19.08 6.78 5.25
C CYS A 59 -19.71 6.38 6.60
N SER A 60 -18.89 6.11 7.63
CA SER A 60 -19.32 5.58 8.93
C SER A 60 -20.15 4.27 8.89
N SER A 61 -20.19 3.56 7.76
CA SER A 61 -21.05 2.37 7.56
C SER A 61 -20.28 1.07 7.35
N SER A 62 -19.01 1.15 6.94
CA SER A 62 -18.16 -0.01 6.67
C SER A 62 -16.74 0.22 7.20
N ASP A 63 -15.95 -0.84 7.30
CA ASP A 63 -14.55 -0.75 7.74
C ASP A 63 -13.68 -0.01 6.73
N GLU A 64 -12.69 0.75 7.23
CA GLU A 64 -11.73 1.44 6.39
C GLU A 64 -10.67 0.46 5.85
N SER A 65 -10.92 -0.08 4.67
CA SER A 65 -9.96 -0.90 3.91
C SER A 65 -9.48 -0.17 2.66
N ARG A 66 -8.38 -0.65 2.04
CA ARG A 66 -7.89 -0.11 0.76
C ARG A 66 -8.99 -0.14 -0.30
N ASP A 67 -9.66 -1.28 -0.47
CA ASP A 67 -10.71 -1.48 -1.48
C ASP A 67 -11.99 -0.68 -1.19
N HIS A 68 -12.16 -0.21 0.04
CA HIS A 68 -13.29 0.64 0.40
C HIS A 68 -13.03 2.11 0.06
N ILE A 69 -11.78 2.58 0.22
CA ILE A 69 -11.42 4.00 0.05
C ILE A 69 -10.88 4.34 -1.35
N PHE A 70 -10.48 3.35 -2.16
CA PHE A 70 -9.97 3.48 -3.52
C PHE A 70 -10.70 2.53 -4.47
#